data_AF-A0A2G5UUF7-F1
#
_entry.id   AF-A0A2G5UUF7-F1
#
_cell.length_a   1.000
_cell.length_b   1.000
_cell.length_c   1.000
_cell.angle_alpha   90.00
_cell.angle_beta   90.00
_cell.angle_gamma   90.00
#
_symmetry.space_group_name_H-M   'P 1'
#
loop_
_entity.id
_entity.type
_entity.pdbx_description
1 polymer ?
#
loop_
_entity_poly.entity_id
_entity_poly.type
_entity_poly.pdbx_seq_one_letter_code
_entity_poly.pdbx_strand_id
1 'polypeptide(L)'
;MPLTITPENICFTNPAAKYAPGETVRGTIELFLLKDYKVRYMHFKVKGVGKNSRNGVDNVTKVKYFNQEVLAWDEKHDHSNIMYEGRHTFPFSFSVPIDCPPTFHSAFGDIQYYGKITMVLLDHALPLTAERCFTVTPRRLSAVRYLELQNDDNMLWHRSKKVKGVVFNSGRINAMYTISKKVIVPGESVSITARLINESRKILRDVSIELHRVTQYYSASNFCYKTDKHIECSTDPFILDVKPGEMKSGTYTLFVPQEVAQAFNARIITVSYVIQMRIKMSGLMARDIVFKEPVLVATKPSRTELAAVEGYAARSSSLFNTVTVPRQLNLWINEGLTLGALMGEEDDGDNSQPPTYAEATASDEYPPSYDEAIRESRENA
;
A
#
# COMPACT_ATOMS: atom_id res chain seq x y z
N MET A 1 42.53 -12.38 22.91
CA MET A 1 41.67 -11.65 21.96
C MET A 1 40.62 -10.87 22.74
N PRO A 2 40.27 -9.64 22.34
CA PRO A 2 39.15 -8.92 22.95
C PRO A 2 37.82 -9.62 22.65
N LEU A 3 36.87 -9.53 23.58
CA LEU A 3 35.51 -10.03 23.36
C LEU A 3 34.81 -9.17 22.29
N THR A 4 34.30 -9.81 21.26
CA THR A 4 33.56 -9.17 20.18
C THR A 4 32.16 -9.78 20.11
N ILE A 5 31.13 -8.93 20.06
CA ILE A 5 29.77 -9.35 19.75
C ILE A 5 29.49 -9.00 18.30
N THR A 6 28.95 -9.95 17.54
CA THR A 6 28.60 -9.84 16.13
C THR A 6 27.10 -10.13 15.93
N PRO A 7 26.51 -9.75 14.78
CA PRO A 7 25.13 -10.08 14.48
C PRO A 7 24.81 -11.58 14.53
N GLU A 8 25.79 -12.44 14.25
CA GLU A 8 25.60 -13.90 14.28
C GLU A 8 25.39 -14.47 15.68
N ASN A 9 25.71 -13.70 16.73
CA ASN A 9 25.36 -14.09 18.09
C ASN A 9 23.85 -14.03 18.35
N ILE A 10 23.05 -13.41 17.47
CA ILE A 10 21.57 -13.36 17.59
C ILE A 10 20.97 -14.45 16.69
N CYS A 11 20.60 -15.59 17.26
CA CYS A 11 20.04 -16.72 16.54
C CYS A 11 18.50 -16.68 16.59
N PHE A 12 17.84 -16.30 15.50
CA PHE A 12 16.38 -16.40 15.39
C PHE A 12 15.95 -17.85 15.18
N THR A 13 14.87 -18.29 15.86
CA THR A 13 14.32 -19.65 15.69
C THR A 13 13.80 -19.87 14.27
N ASN A 14 13.19 -18.85 13.64
CA ASN A 14 12.84 -18.90 12.23
C ASN A 14 14.09 -18.59 11.38
N PRO A 15 14.63 -19.55 10.60
CA PRO A 15 15.85 -19.34 9.80
C PRO A 15 15.70 -18.25 8.73
N ALA A 16 14.47 -18.04 8.24
CA ALA A 16 14.21 -16.98 7.26
C ALA A 16 14.12 -15.58 7.90
N ALA A 17 14.07 -15.51 9.24
CA ALA A 17 13.87 -14.28 10.01
C ALA A 17 12.70 -13.43 9.47
N LYS A 18 11.60 -14.08 9.06
CA LYS A 18 10.38 -13.45 8.53
C LYS A 18 9.23 -13.66 9.51
N TYR A 19 8.55 -12.58 9.87
CA TYR A 19 7.48 -12.62 10.85
C TYR A 19 6.29 -11.79 10.37
N ALA A 20 5.07 -12.28 10.52
CA ALA A 20 3.87 -11.49 10.30
C ALA A 20 3.53 -10.62 11.53
N PRO A 21 2.78 -9.53 11.37
CA PRO A 21 2.23 -8.78 12.50
C PRO A 21 1.44 -9.71 13.44
N GLY A 22 1.68 -9.60 14.75
CA GLY A 22 1.12 -10.49 15.77
C GLY A 22 1.92 -11.76 16.06
N GLU A 23 2.88 -12.15 15.20
CA GLU A 23 3.73 -13.31 15.46
C GLU A 23 4.77 -13.05 16.55
N THR A 24 5.27 -14.13 17.15
CA THR A 24 6.32 -14.05 18.18
C THR A 24 7.69 -14.33 17.57
N VAL A 25 8.59 -13.36 17.67
CA VAL A 25 10.02 -13.49 17.39
C VAL A 25 10.67 -14.23 18.57
N ARG A 26 11.14 -15.45 18.33
CA ARG A 26 11.86 -16.27 19.32
C ARG A 26 13.28 -16.53 18.85
N GLY A 27 14.17 -16.80 19.79
CA GLY A 27 15.54 -17.13 19.49
C GLY A 27 16.42 -17.25 20.72
N THR A 28 17.73 -17.29 20.48
CA THR A 28 18.77 -17.36 21.48
C THR A 28 19.89 -16.36 21.16
N ILE A 29 20.51 -15.83 22.20
CA ILE A 29 21.80 -15.14 22.10
C ILE A 29 22.87 -16.15 22.45
N GLU A 30 23.77 -16.42 21.52
CA GLU A 30 24.85 -17.40 21.70
C GLU A 30 26.19 -16.69 21.78
N LEU A 31 26.84 -16.77 22.94
CA LEU A 31 28.17 -16.22 23.16
C LEU A 31 29.17 -17.33 23.43
N PHE A 32 30.37 -17.18 22.89
CA PHE A 32 31.50 -18.04 23.20
C PHE A 32 32.65 -17.18 23.73
N LEU A 33 32.96 -17.36 25.01
CA LEU A 33 33.97 -16.58 25.73
C LEU A 33 35.26 -17.38 25.81
N LEU A 34 36.36 -16.80 25.34
CA LEU A 34 37.70 -17.43 25.38
C LEU A 34 38.40 -17.30 26.74
N LYS A 35 37.80 -16.56 27.68
CA LYS A 35 38.27 -16.33 29.05
C LYS A 35 37.13 -15.69 29.86
N ASP A 36 37.33 -15.53 31.15
CA ASP A 36 36.41 -14.82 32.04
C ASP A 36 36.35 -13.31 31.73
N TYR A 37 35.15 -12.74 31.81
CA TYR A 37 34.90 -11.30 31.67
C TYR A 37 34.07 -10.77 32.83
N LYS A 38 34.44 -9.58 33.32
CA LYS A 38 33.61 -8.88 34.31
C LYS A 38 32.49 -8.14 33.59
N VAL A 39 31.27 -8.66 33.67
CA VAL A 39 30.10 -8.11 32.97
C VAL A 39 29.23 -7.39 33.99
N ARG A 40 28.75 -6.18 33.64
CA ARG A 40 27.79 -5.43 34.46
C ARG A 40 26.37 -5.89 34.20
N TYR A 41 25.99 -5.92 32.93
CA TYR A 41 24.70 -6.40 32.46
C TYR A 41 24.76 -6.62 30.94
N MET A 42 23.83 -7.43 30.46
CA MET A 42 23.54 -7.60 29.03
C MET A 42 22.04 -7.41 28.79
N HIS A 43 21.70 -6.48 27.91
CA HIS A 43 20.34 -6.27 27.44
C HIS A 43 20.17 -6.83 26.03
N PHE A 44 18.99 -7.34 25.77
CA PHE A 44 18.52 -7.60 24.43
C PHE A 44 17.28 -6.78 24.13
N LYS A 45 17.34 -6.06 23.01
CA LYS A 45 16.31 -5.10 22.59
C LYS A 45 15.81 -5.46 21.20
N VAL A 46 14.50 -5.58 21.05
CA VAL A 46 13.85 -5.72 19.75
C VAL A 46 13.13 -4.41 19.46
N LYS A 47 13.48 -3.76 18.36
CA LYS A 47 12.91 -2.45 18.03
C LYS A 47 12.53 -2.41 16.54
N GLY A 48 11.53 -1.61 16.21
CA GLY A 48 11.03 -1.40 14.86
C GLY A 48 11.02 0.08 14.55
N VAL A 49 11.68 0.50 13.47
CA VAL A 49 11.90 1.93 13.20
C VAL A 49 11.65 2.24 11.74
N GLY A 50 10.85 3.28 11.52
CA GLY A 50 10.70 3.96 10.24
C GLY A 50 11.55 5.22 10.20
N LYS A 51 12.17 5.48 9.05
CA LYS A 51 12.86 6.73 8.76
C LYS A 51 12.43 7.22 7.38
N ASN A 52 12.24 8.51 7.22
CA ASN A 52 12.17 9.14 5.91
C ASN A 52 12.98 10.43 5.90
N SER A 53 13.52 10.82 4.75
CA SER A 53 14.30 12.05 4.60
C SER A 53 13.65 12.96 3.56
N ARG A 54 13.77 14.26 3.80
CA ARG A 54 13.45 15.30 2.83
C ARG A 54 14.75 15.78 2.19
N ASN A 55 14.95 15.46 0.91
CA ASN A 55 16.05 15.97 0.07
C ASN A 55 17.48 15.63 0.56
N GLY A 56 17.67 14.50 1.25
CA GLY A 56 19.01 14.07 1.68
C GLY A 56 19.63 14.92 2.79
N VAL A 57 18.86 15.83 3.39
CA VAL A 57 19.27 16.66 4.53
C VAL A 57 18.73 16.03 5.82
N ASP A 58 19.49 16.20 6.91
CA ASP A 58 19.37 15.63 8.28
C ASP A 58 18.01 15.79 9.00
N ASN A 59 16.99 16.33 8.35
CA ASN A 59 15.61 16.33 8.86
C ASN A 59 14.94 14.98 8.60
N VAL A 60 15.51 13.93 9.20
CA VAL A 60 14.97 12.56 9.13
C VAL A 60 13.79 12.46 10.10
N THR A 61 12.56 12.31 9.60
CA THR A 61 11.47 11.92 10.50
C THR A 61 11.73 10.48 10.90
N LYS A 62 11.93 10.25 12.20
CA LYS A 62 12.18 8.92 12.75
C LYS A 62 11.03 8.53 13.66
N VAL A 63 10.38 7.42 13.35
CA VAL A 63 9.30 6.85 14.17
C VAL A 63 9.72 5.48 14.67
N LYS A 64 9.49 5.23 15.96
CA LYS A 64 9.58 3.88 16.54
C LYS A 64 8.18 3.27 16.48
N TYR A 65 8.02 2.17 15.76
CA TYR A 65 6.78 1.38 15.76
C TYR A 65 6.67 0.55 17.04
N PHE A 66 7.79 0.02 17.50
CA PHE A 66 7.91 -0.56 18.85
C PHE A 66 9.37 -0.57 19.32
N ASN A 67 9.54 -0.75 20.63
CA ASN A 67 10.84 -0.85 21.27
C ASN A 67 10.68 -1.64 22.58
N GLN A 68 10.94 -2.94 22.52
CA GLN A 68 10.86 -3.87 23.64
C GLN A 68 12.28 -4.25 24.07
N GLU A 69 12.51 -4.44 25.37
CA GLU A 69 13.83 -4.74 25.93
C GLU A 69 13.69 -5.73 27.07
N VAL A 70 14.64 -6.66 27.16
CA VAL A 70 14.77 -7.62 28.26
C VAL A 70 16.20 -7.60 28.79
N LEU A 71 16.34 -7.73 30.10
CA LEU A 71 17.60 -7.99 30.76
C LEU A 71 17.94 -9.47 30.53
N ALA A 72 18.93 -9.74 29.67
CA ALA A 72 19.33 -11.09 29.30
C ALA A 72 20.32 -11.69 30.31
N TRP A 73 21.11 -10.85 30.98
CA TRP A 73 22.01 -11.26 32.07
C TRP A 73 22.33 -10.07 32.98
N ASP A 74 22.43 -10.30 34.29
CA ASP A 74 22.95 -9.36 35.29
C ASP A 74 23.60 -10.09 36.47
N GLU A 75 24.29 -9.31 37.32
CA GLU A 75 24.88 -9.77 38.60
C GLU A 75 23.92 -10.61 39.45
N LYS A 76 22.64 -10.22 39.48
CA LYS A 76 21.64 -10.84 40.36
C LYS A 76 21.25 -12.23 39.92
N HIS A 77 21.38 -12.54 38.63
CA HIS A 77 21.09 -13.86 38.08
C HIS A 77 22.17 -14.90 38.45
N ASP A 78 23.42 -14.49 38.64
CA ASP A 78 24.56 -15.42 38.81
C ASP A 78 25.32 -15.23 40.14
N HIS A 79 24.86 -14.33 41.01
CA HIS A 79 25.52 -13.92 42.26
C HIS A 79 27.00 -13.53 42.10
N SER A 80 27.38 -13.21 40.86
CA SER A 80 28.74 -12.98 40.40
C SER A 80 28.70 -11.97 39.27
N ASN A 81 29.67 -11.06 39.27
CA ASN A 81 29.88 -10.11 38.16
C ASN A 81 30.76 -10.69 37.05
N ILE A 82 30.97 -12.01 37.06
CA ILE A 82 31.88 -12.69 36.14
C ILE A 82 31.07 -13.61 35.24
N MET A 83 31.15 -13.39 33.94
CA MET A 83 30.72 -14.37 32.94
C MET A 83 31.94 -15.23 32.60
N TYR A 84 31.90 -16.48 33.06
CA TYR A 84 33.03 -17.42 32.94
C TYR A 84 33.32 -17.82 31.50
N GLU A 85 34.54 -18.32 31.25
CA GLU A 85 34.89 -18.90 29.95
C GLU A 85 33.92 -20.00 29.50
N GLY A 86 33.76 -20.14 28.19
CA GLY A 86 32.90 -21.16 27.58
C GLY A 86 31.66 -20.60 26.88
N ARG A 87 30.66 -21.48 26.68
CA ARG A 87 29.46 -21.19 25.88
C ARG A 87 28.32 -20.73 26.78
N HIS A 88 27.73 -19.59 26.41
CA HIS A 88 26.56 -19.02 27.07
C HIS A 88 25.41 -18.91 26.10
N THR A 89 24.19 -19.19 26.57
CA THR A 89 22.99 -19.17 25.73
C THR A 89 21.84 -18.50 26.48
N PHE A 90 21.33 -17.41 25.92
CA PHE A 90 20.25 -16.63 26.54
C PHE A 90 19.02 -16.63 25.63
N PRO A 91 17.93 -17.32 25.99
CA PRO A 91 16.72 -17.35 25.18
C PRO A 91 15.99 -16.00 25.22
N PHE A 92 15.31 -15.67 24.13
CA PHE A 92 14.46 -14.49 24.05
C PHE A 92 13.15 -14.77 23.30
N SER A 93 12.11 -14.01 23.64
CA SER A 93 10.78 -14.11 23.01
C SER A 93 10.07 -12.76 23.07
N PHE A 94 9.65 -12.24 21.91
CA PHE A 94 8.93 -10.96 21.79
C PHE A 94 7.82 -11.07 20.76
N SER A 95 6.69 -10.40 20.99
CA SER A 95 5.60 -10.34 20.01
C SER A 95 5.73 -9.11 19.12
N VAL A 96 5.65 -9.30 17.81
CA VAL A 96 5.50 -8.22 16.84
C VAL A 96 4.10 -7.63 17.02
N PRO A 97 3.95 -6.30 17.24
CA PRO A 97 2.63 -5.69 17.35
C PRO A 97 1.75 -5.96 16.11
N ILE A 98 0.45 -6.06 16.32
CA ILE A 98 -0.53 -6.38 15.26
C ILE A 98 -0.68 -5.25 14.22
N ASP A 99 -0.37 -4.02 14.62
CA ASP A 99 -0.43 -2.79 13.84
C ASP A 99 0.93 -2.42 13.21
N CYS A 100 1.92 -3.30 13.34
CA CYS A 100 3.25 -3.05 12.82
C CYS A 100 3.26 -3.08 11.28
N PRO A 101 3.82 -2.06 10.61
CA PRO A 101 3.89 -2.06 9.15
C PRO A 101 4.92 -3.07 8.63
N PRO A 102 4.84 -3.48 7.36
CA PRO A 102 5.87 -4.33 6.76
C PRO A 102 7.24 -3.65 6.73
N THR A 103 8.29 -4.47 6.67
CA THR A 103 9.61 -4.01 6.24
C THR A 103 9.50 -3.42 4.83
N PHE A 104 10.03 -2.22 4.65
CA PHE A 104 9.93 -1.48 3.38
C PHE A 104 11.18 -0.67 3.12
N HIS A 105 11.63 -0.62 1.86
CA HIS A 105 12.79 0.14 1.43
C HIS A 105 12.45 0.94 0.19
N SER A 106 12.82 2.22 0.19
CA SER A 106 12.60 3.13 -0.92
C SER A 106 13.66 4.23 -0.92
N ALA A 107 13.73 5.02 -2.00
CA ALA A 107 14.70 6.10 -2.13
C ALA A 107 14.54 7.21 -1.06
N PHE A 108 13.34 7.41 -0.51
CA PHE A 108 13.05 8.52 0.42
C PHE A 108 12.69 8.05 1.83
N GLY A 109 12.64 6.75 2.09
CA GLY A 109 12.40 6.21 3.42
C GLY A 109 12.47 4.69 3.52
N ASP A 110 12.68 4.22 4.75
CA ASP A 110 12.81 2.81 5.10
C ASP A 110 12.07 2.48 6.39
N ILE A 111 11.62 1.22 6.50
CA ILE A 111 11.07 0.61 7.71
C ILE A 111 11.87 -0.65 7.99
N GLN A 112 12.57 -0.68 9.13
CA GLN A 112 13.50 -1.73 9.51
C GLN A 112 13.23 -2.27 10.91
N TYR A 113 13.52 -3.56 11.09
CA TYR A 113 13.38 -4.27 12.36
C TYR A 113 14.67 -5.02 12.69
N TYR A 114 15.04 -5.01 13.96
CA TYR A 114 16.31 -5.53 14.46
C TYR A 114 16.18 -6.06 15.90
N GLY A 115 16.88 -7.16 16.16
CA GLY A 115 17.33 -7.51 17.50
C GLY A 115 18.67 -6.85 17.76
N LYS A 116 18.86 -6.26 18.94
CA LYS A 116 20.09 -5.60 19.38
C LYS A 116 20.56 -6.20 20.70
N ILE A 117 21.80 -6.68 20.73
CA ILE A 117 22.50 -6.99 21.97
C ILE A 117 23.24 -5.73 22.42
N THR A 118 23.22 -5.44 23.72
CA THR A 118 24.06 -4.42 24.35
C THR A 118 24.62 -4.99 25.64
N MET A 119 25.93 -5.21 25.69
CA MET A 119 26.64 -5.75 26.83
C MET A 119 27.62 -4.72 27.36
N VAL A 120 27.55 -4.47 28.66
CA VAL A 120 28.44 -3.52 29.35
C VAL A 120 29.39 -4.33 30.22
N LEU A 121 30.68 -4.19 29.95
CA LEU A 121 31.74 -4.79 30.78
C LEU A 121 32.13 -3.81 31.89
N LEU A 122 32.61 -4.31 33.02
CA LEU A 122 33.05 -3.49 34.16
C LEU A 122 34.35 -2.73 33.85
N ASP A 123 35.22 -3.35 33.05
CA ASP A 123 36.58 -2.93 32.73
C ASP A 123 36.70 -2.25 31.36
N HIS A 124 35.59 -2.07 30.63
CA HIS A 124 35.57 -1.34 29.36
C HIS A 124 34.70 -0.08 29.43
N ALA A 125 35.18 1.01 28.83
CA ALA A 125 34.49 2.29 28.81
C ALA A 125 33.27 2.33 27.88
N LEU A 126 33.27 1.53 26.80
CA LEU A 126 32.20 1.50 25.80
C LEU A 126 31.45 0.17 25.81
N PRO A 127 30.11 0.19 25.63
CA PRO A 127 29.32 -1.02 25.51
C PRO A 127 29.67 -1.78 24.22
N LEU A 128 29.68 -3.11 24.31
CA LEU A 128 29.72 -3.99 23.14
C LEU A 128 28.29 -4.14 22.60
N THR A 129 28.09 -3.90 21.31
CA THR A 129 26.77 -3.97 20.69
C THR A 129 26.80 -4.68 19.35
N ALA A 130 25.76 -5.47 19.08
CA ALA A 130 25.50 -6.05 17.77
C ALA A 130 24.01 -5.92 17.43
N GLU A 131 23.70 -5.78 16.14
CA GLU A 131 22.33 -5.71 15.63
C GLU A 131 22.15 -6.70 14.49
N ARG A 132 21.06 -7.48 14.52
CA ARG A 132 20.67 -8.40 13.44
C ARG A 132 19.26 -8.04 12.96
N CYS A 133 19.12 -7.79 11.67
CA CYS A 133 17.85 -7.46 11.06
C CYS A 133 16.94 -8.69 10.94
N PHE A 134 15.63 -8.45 11.00
CA PHE A 134 14.60 -9.41 10.58
C PHE A 134 13.53 -8.69 9.76
N THR A 135 12.74 -9.45 9.02
CA THR A 135 11.71 -8.95 8.11
C THR A 135 10.34 -9.09 8.75
N VAL A 136 9.56 -8.01 8.76
CA VAL A 136 8.12 -8.06 9.03
C VAL A 136 7.39 -8.11 7.69
N THR A 137 6.59 -9.16 7.47
CA THR A 137 5.82 -9.31 6.23
C THR A 137 4.58 -8.43 6.24
N PRO A 138 4.02 -8.06 5.08
CA PRO A 138 2.74 -7.35 5.05
C PRO A 138 1.63 -8.17 5.69
N ARG A 139 0.66 -7.46 6.28
CA ARG A 139 -0.54 -8.07 6.83
C ARG A 139 -1.38 -8.64 5.71
N ARG A 140 -1.78 -9.91 5.84
CA ARG A 140 -2.74 -10.53 4.92
C ARG A 140 -4.13 -9.95 5.14
N LEU A 141 -4.92 -9.87 4.06
CA LEU A 141 -6.34 -9.58 4.19
C LEU A 141 -7.03 -10.68 5.00
N SER A 142 -8.00 -10.32 5.83
CA SER A 142 -8.87 -11.32 6.44
C SER A 142 -9.76 -11.95 5.37
N ALA A 143 -10.14 -13.22 5.57
CA ALA A 143 -11.03 -13.91 4.63
C ALA A 143 -12.36 -13.17 4.42
N VAL A 144 -12.93 -12.63 5.50
CA VAL A 144 -14.14 -11.79 5.42
C VAL A 144 -13.91 -10.56 4.54
N ARG A 145 -12.86 -9.78 4.81
CA ARG A 145 -12.58 -8.55 4.05
C ARG A 145 -12.26 -8.82 2.59
N TYR A 146 -11.53 -9.90 2.32
CA TYR A 146 -11.24 -10.32 0.96
C TYR A 146 -12.51 -10.65 0.18
N LEU A 147 -13.43 -11.43 0.77
CA LEU A 147 -14.69 -11.80 0.13
C LEU A 147 -15.61 -10.59 -0.07
N GLU A 148 -15.71 -9.68 0.91
CA GLU A 148 -16.46 -8.42 0.77
C GLU A 148 -15.96 -7.58 -0.42
N LEU A 149 -14.63 -7.45 -0.57
CA LEU A 149 -14.04 -6.67 -1.66
C LEU A 149 -14.19 -7.32 -3.03
N GLN A 150 -14.31 -8.64 -3.10
CA GLN A 150 -14.53 -9.37 -4.36
C GLN A 150 -15.99 -9.34 -4.80
N ASN A 151 -16.94 -9.32 -3.85
CA ASN A 151 -18.37 -9.28 -4.13
C ASN A 151 -18.93 -7.84 -4.22
N ASP A 152 -18.06 -6.84 -4.30
CA ASP A 152 -18.46 -5.43 -4.41
C ASP A 152 -18.87 -5.13 -5.86
N ASP A 153 -20.18 -5.05 -6.12
CA ASP A 153 -20.77 -4.77 -7.44
C ASP A 153 -20.39 -3.39 -8.01
N ASN A 154 -19.72 -2.52 -7.24
CA ASN A 154 -19.28 -1.17 -7.68
C ASN A 154 -18.03 -1.17 -8.58
N MET A 155 -17.77 -2.26 -9.31
CA MET A 155 -16.58 -2.36 -10.19
C MET A 155 -16.79 -1.75 -11.58
N LEU A 156 -18.01 -1.26 -11.89
CA LEU A 156 -18.30 -0.53 -13.13
C LEU A 156 -18.01 0.97 -12.93
N TRP A 157 -16.91 1.44 -13.51
CA TRP A 157 -16.56 2.85 -13.51
C TRP A 157 -17.02 3.53 -14.79
N HIS A 158 -17.73 4.65 -14.65
CA HIS A 158 -18.04 5.55 -15.76
C HIS A 158 -17.29 6.87 -15.53
N ARG A 159 -16.37 7.18 -16.45
CA ARG A 159 -15.56 8.41 -16.42
C ARG A 159 -15.67 9.16 -17.74
N SER A 160 -15.63 10.47 -17.67
CA SER A 160 -15.65 11.34 -18.85
C SER A 160 -14.50 12.34 -18.76
N LYS A 161 -13.68 12.47 -19.80
CA LYS A 161 -12.61 13.49 -19.85
C LYS A 161 -12.71 14.38 -21.07
N LYS A 162 -12.52 15.68 -20.85
CA LYS A 162 -12.46 16.69 -21.92
C LYS A 162 -11.13 16.58 -22.67
N VAL A 163 -11.19 16.69 -24.00
CA VAL A 163 -10.02 16.74 -24.86
C VAL A 163 -9.63 18.20 -25.09
N LYS A 164 -8.56 18.64 -24.43
CA LYS A 164 -8.02 20.00 -24.61
C LYS A 164 -7.30 20.10 -25.96
N GLY A 165 -7.67 21.11 -26.75
CA GLY A 165 -6.96 21.49 -27.98
C GLY A 165 -6.16 22.77 -27.80
N VAL A 166 -5.29 23.10 -28.77
CA VAL A 166 -4.41 24.28 -28.73
C VAL A 166 -5.19 25.61 -28.77
N VAL A 167 -6.38 25.63 -29.39
CA VAL A 167 -7.18 26.86 -29.58
C VAL A 167 -8.66 26.69 -29.20
N PHE A 168 -9.21 25.45 -29.18
CA PHE A 168 -10.60 25.18 -28.80
C PHE A 168 -10.76 23.82 -28.10
N ASN A 169 -11.83 23.68 -27.30
CA ASN A 169 -12.25 22.39 -26.75
C ASN A 169 -12.53 21.41 -27.90
N SER A 170 -11.89 20.24 -27.88
CA SER A 170 -11.89 19.31 -29.02
C SER A 170 -12.88 18.15 -28.87
N GLY A 171 -13.75 18.23 -27.86
CA GLY A 171 -14.80 17.25 -27.52
C GLY A 171 -14.48 16.48 -26.25
N ARG A 172 -15.18 15.36 -26.01
CA ARG A 172 -14.99 14.51 -24.83
C ARG A 172 -14.68 13.06 -25.22
N ILE A 173 -14.06 12.34 -24.30
CA ILE A 173 -13.94 10.88 -24.37
C ILE A 173 -14.60 10.33 -23.12
N ASN A 174 -15.62 9.50 -23.32
CA ASN A 174 -16.26 8.76 -22.24
C ASN A 174 -15.70 7.35 -22.22
N ALA A 175 -15.25 6.91 -21.05
CA ALA A 175 -14.75 5.58 -20.83
C ALA A 175 -15.61 4.91 -19.76
N MET A 176 -16.18 3.76 -20.12
CA MET A 176 -16.83 2.85 -19.19
C MET A 176 -15.91 1.64 -19.04
N TYR A 177 -15.44 1.32 -17.86
CA TYR A 177 -14.57 0.16 -17.70
C TYR A 177 -14.79 -0.59 -16.40
N THR A 178 -14.52 -1.88 -16.47
CA THR A 178 -14.68 -2.84 -15.37
C THR A 178 -13.35 -3.55 -15.18
N ILE A 179 -12.91 -3.61 -13.93
CA ILE A 179 -11.73 -4.38 -13.53
C ILE A 179 -12.24 -5.69 -12.95
N SER A 180 -11.66 -6.83 -13.36
CA SER A 180 -12.16 -8.15 -12.96
C SER A 180 -12.02 -8.46 -11.47
N LYS A 181 -11.13 -7.76 -10.76
CA LYS A 181 -10.84 -7.94 -9.34
C LYS A 181 -10.49 -6.60 -8.69
N LYS A 182 -11.10 -6.26 -7.56
CA LYS A 182 -10.74 -5.08 -6.75
C LYS A 182 -9.44 -5.28 -5.96
N VAL A 183 -9.21 -6.53 -5.54
CA VAL A 183 -7.95 -6.95 -4.92
C VAL A 183 -7.07 -7.60 -5.97
N ILE A 184 -5.99 -6.91 -6.30
CA ILE A 184 -4.92 -7.39 -7.17
C ILE A 184 -3.92 -8.16 -6.30
N VAL A 185 -3.67 -9.40 -6.68
CA VAL A 185 -2.71 -10.26 -5.98
C VAL A 185 -1.42 -10.28 -6.79
N PRO A 186 -0.26 -9.91 -6.22
CA PRO A 186 1.03 -10.07 -6.89
C PRO A 186 1.24 -11.50 -7.40
N GLY A 187 1.70 -11.65 -8.64
CA GLY A 187 1.83 -12.93 -9.36
C GLY A 187 0.58 -13.36 -10.13
N GLU A 188 -0.53 -12.63 -10.06
CA GLU A 188 -1.75 -12.90 -10.84
C GLU A 188 -1.97 -11.86 -11.95
N SER A 189 -2.78 -12.25 -12.95
CA SER A 189 -3.28 -11.33 -13.96
C SER A 189 -4.60 -10.69 -13.54
N VAL A 190 -4.78 -9.43 -13.92
CA VAL A 190 -6.04 -8.69 -13.82
C VAL A 190 -6.52 -8.32 -15.22
N SER A 191 -7.83 -8.45 -15.47
CA SER A 191 -8.44 -8.10 -16.75
C SER A 191 -9.24 -6.82 -16.60
N ILE A 192 -9.07 -5.90 -17.53
CA ILE A 192 -9.80 -4.64 -17.61
C ILE A 192 -10.57 -4.66 -18.91
N THR A 193 -11.90 -4.62 -18.84
CA THR A 193 -12.76 -4.45 -20.01
C THR A 193 -13.19 -3.00 -20.08
N ALA A 194 -12.88 -2.31 -21.17
CA ALA A 194 -13.25 -0.92 -21.38
C ALA A 194 -14.09 -0.76 -22.65
N ARG A 195 -15.07 0.13 -22.58
CA ARG A 195 -15.86 0.66 -23.68
C ARG A 195 -15.56 2.15 -23.80
N LEU A 196 -14.99 2.53 -24.92
CA LEU A 196 -14.58 3.90 -25.21
C LEU A 196 -15.56 4.52 -26.20
N ILE A 197 -16.07 5.71 -25.86
CA ILE A 197 -16.97 6.52 -26.67
C ILE A 197 -16.21 7.79 -27.04
N ASN A 198 -15.89 7.94 -28.31
CA ASN A 198 -15.10 9.07 -28.79
C ASN A 198 -15.99 10.18 -29.33
N GLU A 199 -16.34 11.13 -28.47
CA GLU A 199 -17.07 12.36 -28.83
C GLU A 199 -16.08 13.50 -29.13
N SER A 200 -14.83 13.18 -29.42
CA SER A 200 -13.79 14.12 -29.77
C SER A 200 -13.54 14.16 -31.28
N ARG A 201 -12.81 15.17 -31.72
CA ARG A 201 -12.36 15.33 -33.11
C ARG A 201 -11.07 14.57 -33.44
N LYS A 202 -10.50 13.82 -32.50
CA LYS A 202 -9.24 13.08 -32.66
C LYS A 202 -9.49 11.58 -32.71
N ILE A 203 -8.61 10.82 -33.37
CA ILE A 203 -8.66 9.36 -33.35
C ILE A 203 -7.95 8.86 -32.07
N LEU A 204 -8.56 7.92 -31.35
CA LEU A 204 -7.94 7.22 -30.23
C LEU A 204 -7.14 6.04 -30.79
N ARG A 205 -5.81 6.14 -30.82
CA ARG A 205 -4.92 5.21 -31.53
C ARG A 205 -4.78 3.89 -30.78
N ASP A 206 -4.25 4.00 -29.58
CA ASP A 206 -3.89 2.85 -28.75
C ASP A 206 -4.26 3.11 -27.29
N VAL A 207 -4.44 2.00 -26.59
CA VAL A 207 -4.76 1.96 -25.16
C VAL A 207 -3.71 1.11 -24.48
N SER A 208 -3.13 1.61 -23.39
CA SER A 208 -2.28 0.84 -22.49
C SER A 208 -2.82 0.91 -21.06
N ILE A 209 -2.63 -0.18 -20.31
CA ILE A 209 -2.97 -0.23 -18.88
C ILE A 209 -1.67 -0.31 -18.09
N GLU A 210 -1.51 0.58 -17.11
CA GLU A 210 -0.35 0.67 -16.23
C GLU A 210 -0.79 0.53 -14.77
N LEU A 211 -0.06 -0.27 -13.97
CA LEU A 211 -0.20 -0.28 -12.51
C LEU A 211 0.86 0.65 -11.91
N HIS A 212 0.41 1.70 -11.23
CA HIS A 212 1.27 2.66 -10.56
C HIS A 212 1.27 2.42 -9.06
N ARG A 213 2.45 2.21 -8.47
CA ARG A 213 2.67 2.33 -7.03
C ARG A 213 2.85 3.79 -6.67
N VAL A 214 2.09 4.24 -5.69
CA VAL A 214 2.13 5.59 -5.12
C VAL A 214 2.62 5.49 -3.68
N THR A 215 3.80 6.03 -3.42
CA THR A 215 4.42 6.03 -2.08
C THR A 215 4.47 7.45 -1.53
N GLN A 216 3.82 7.65 -0.40
CA GLN A 216 3.67 8.95 0.25
C GLN A 216 4.51 8.99 1.53
N TYR A 217 5.25 10.07 1.73
CA TYR A 217 6.14 10.28 2.86
C TYR A 217 5.65 11.45 3.70
N TYR A 218 5.45 11.19 4.99
CA TYR A 218 4.84 12.14 5.93
C TYR A 218 5.84 12.59 6.99
N SER A 219 5.73 13.85 7.41
CA SER A 219 6.44 14.37 8.57
C SER A 219 5.84 13.84 9.88
N ALA A 220 6.48 14.13 11.01
CA ALA A 220 5.91 13.85 12.33
C ALA A 220 4.57 14.56 12.60
N SER A 221 4.30 15.67 11.90
CA SER A 221 3.05 16.43 11.95
C SER A 221 1.99 15.94 10.95
N ASN A 222 2.15 14.74 10.38
CA ASN A 222 1.28 14.14 9.37
C ASN A 222 1.15 14.94 8.06
N PHE A 223 2.11 15.82 7.76
CA PHE A 223 2.14 16.53 6.48
C PHE A 223 2.84 15.67 5.42
N CYS A 224 2.14 15.35 4.33
CA CYS A 224 2.71 14.66 3.18
C CYS A 224 3.63 15.62 2.42
N TYR A 225 4.94 15.46 2.58
CA TYR A 225 5.91 16.36 1.96
C TYR A 225 6.46 15.81 0.64
N LYS A 226 6.23 14.53 0.34
CA LYS A 226 6.65 13.89 -0.91
C LYS A 226 5.73 12.74 -1.30
N THR A 227 5.40 12.69 -2.59
CA THR A 227 4.74 11.56 -3.24
C THR A 227 5.63 11.06 -4.36
N ASP A 228 6.00 9.80 -4.31
CA ASP A 228 6.77 9.08 -5.32
C ASP A 228 5.82 8.16 -6.11
N LYS A 229 5.89 8.21 -7.44
CA LYS A 229 5.04 7.43 -8.35
C LYS A 229 5.94 6.53 -9.19
N HIS A 230 5.69 5.22 -9.15
CA HIS A 230 6.48 4.22 -9.86
C HIS A 230 5.57 3.30 -10.67
N ILE A 231 5.91 3.01 -11.92
CA ILE A 231 5.17 2.05 -12.76
C ILE A 231 5.69 0.66 -12.42
N GLU A 232 4.84 -0.19 -11.86
CA GLU A 232 5.19 -1.57 -11.51
C GLU A 232 5.10 -2.50 -12.70
N CYS A 233 4.05 -2.34 -13.52
CA CYS A 233 3.88 -3.07 -14.77
C CYS A 233 2.97 -2.31 -15.74
N SER A 234 3.09 -2.65 -17.02
CA SER A 234 2.27 -2.11 -18.10
C SER A 234 1.93 -3.20 -19.11
N THR A 235 0.79 -3.09 -19.77
CA THR A 235 0.53 -3.83 -21.01
C THR A 235 1.28 -3.19 -22.18
N ASP A 236 1.50 -3.97 -23.24
CA ASP A 236 1.82 -3.39 -24.54
C ASP A 236 0.64 -2.51 -25.03
N PRO A 237 0.92 -1.46 -25.82
CA PRO A 237 -0.14 -0.65 -26.43
C PRO A 237 -1.02 -1.49 -27.35
N PHE A 238 -2.31 -1.54 -27.05
CA PHE A 238 -3.29 -2.23 -27.88
C PHE A 238 -3.91 -1.24 -28.87
N ILE A 239 -3.69 -1.46 -30.17
CA ILE A 239 -4.24 -0.61 -31.23
C ILE A 239 -5.74 -0.87 -31.34
N LEU A 240 -6.54 0.18 -31.15
CA LEU A 240 -8.00 0.11 -31.24
C LEU A 240 -8.55 1.02 -32.35
N ASP A 241 -7.87 2.15 -32.63
CA ASP A 241 -8.24 3.17 -33.62
C ASP A 241 -9.74 3.53 -33.55
N VAL A 242 -10.16 4.19 -32.46
CA VAL A 242 -11.54 4.68 -32.30
C VAL A 242 -11.66 6.04 -32.97
N LYS A 243 -12.39 6.10 -34.09
CA LYS A 243 -12.60 7.33 -34.86
C LYS A 243 -13.56 8.31 -34.14
N PRO A 244 -13.57 9.60 -34.50
CA PRO A 244 -14.59 10.54 -34.04
C PRO A 244 -16.01 10.00 -34.26
N GLY A 245 -16.84 10.07 -33.23
CA GLY A 245 -18.22 9.55 -33.21
C GLY A 245 -18.33 8.02 -33.07
N GLU A 246 -17.21 7.31 -33.02
CA GLU A 246 -17.19 5.85 -32.89
C GLU A 246 -17.16 5.41 -31.43
N MET A 247 -17.61 4.19 -31.21
CA MET A 247 -17.53 3.50 -29.94
C MET A 247 -16.96 2.10 -30.16
N LYS A 248 -15.96 1.74 -29.34
CA LYS A 248 -15.34 0.41 -29.36
C LYS A 248 -15.10 -0.11 -27.96
N SER A 249 -15.08 -1.43 -27.83
CA SER A 249 -14.73 -2.12 -26.59
C SER A 249 -13.46 -2.93 -26.76
N GLY A 250 -12.68 -3.04 -25.68
CA GLY A 250 -11.47 -3.85 -25.62
C GLY A 250 -11.33 -4.51 -24.24
N THR A 251 -10.69 -5.66 -24.20
CA THR A 251 -10.29 -6.33 -22.95
C THR A 251 -8.78 -6.41 -22.89
N TYR A 252 -8.22 -5.88 -21.82
CA TYR A 252 -6.78 -5.74 -21.59
C TYR A 252 -6.39 -6.60 -20.39
N THR A 253 -5.40 -7.46 -20.55
CA THR A 253 -4.91 -8.32 -19.45
C THR A 253 -3.55 -7.81 -19.00
N LEU A 254 -3.47 -7.39 -17.73
CA LEU A 254 -2.25 -6.93 -17.09
C LEU A 254 -1.73 -8.02 -16.14
N PHE A 255 -0.50 -8.48 -16.37
CA PHE A 255 0.19 -9.39 -15.46
C PHE A 255 0.92 -8.58 -14.37
N VAL A 256 0.71 -8.93 -13.10
CA VAL A 256 1.34 -8.25 -11.97
C VAL A 256 2.47 -9.12 -11.43
N PRO A 257 3.73 -8.65 -11.43
CA PRO A 257 4.86 -9.41 -10.92
C PRO A 257 4.72 -9.79 -9.43
N GLN A 258 5.40 -10.84 -8.99
CA GLN A 258 5.31 -11.32 -7.61
C GLN A 258 6.08 -10.42 -6.63
N GLU A 259 7.06 -9.67 -7.14
CA GLU A 259 7.93 -8.76 -6.40
C GLU A 259 7.22 -7.46 -5.99
N VAL A 260 6.06 -7.18 -6.59
CA VAL A 260 5.27 -5.99 -6.28
C VAL A 260 4.90 -5.99 -4.80
N ALA A 261 5.29 -4.93 -4.10
CA ALA A 261 4.98 -4.76 -2.70
C ALA A 261 3.46 -4.74 -2.46
N GLN A 262 3.04 -5.08 -1.25
CA GLN A 262 1.64 -4.93 -0.87
C GLN A 262 1.37 -3.50 -0.42
N ALA A 263 0.13 -3.05 -0.59
CA ALA A 263 -0.32 -1.79 -0.04
C ALA A 263 -0.28 -1.84 1.50
N PHE A 264 0.16 -0.75 2.12
CA PHE A 264 0.12 -0.58 3.56
C PHE A 264 0.07 0.90 3.92
N ASN A 265 -0.45 1.19 5.10
CA ASN A 265 -0.44 2.53 5.68
C ASN A 265 0.35 2.49 6.99
N ALA A 266 1.42 3.28 7.06
CA ALA A 266 2.21 3.49 8.26
C ALA A 266 2.29 4.99 8.57
N ARG A 267 2.63 5.32 9.82
CA ARG A 267 2.66 6.71 10.32
C ARG A 267 3.43 7.70 9.44
N ILE A 268 4.53 7.26 8.82
CA ILE A 268 5.39 8.15 8.02
C ILE A 268 5.57 7.72 6.57
N ILE A 269 5.09 6.53 6.20
CA ILE A 269 5.18 6.00 4.83
C ILE A 269 3.88 5.27 4.52
N THR A 270 3.22 5.64 3.44
CA THR A 270 2.06 4.92 2.90
C THR A 270 2.36 4.44 1.50
N VAL A 271 2.03 3.18 1.20
CA VAL A 271 2.14 2.59 -0.13
C VAL A 271 0.73 2.22 -0.60
N SER A 272 0.36 2.74 -1.76
CA SER A 272 -0.95 2.58 -2.38
C SER A 272 -0.81 2.38 -3.89
N TYR A 273 -1.88 2.00 -4.58
CA TYR A 273 -1.84 1.63 -5.98
C TYR A 273 -2.98 2.24 -6.79
N VAL A 274 -2.66 2.60 -8.03
CA VAL A 274 -3.61 3.17 -8.99
C VAL A 274 -3.43 2.45 -10.33
N ILE A 275 -4.51 1.92 -10.89
CA ILE A 275 -4.54 1.52 -12.30
C ILE A 275 -4.75 2.76 -13.15
N GLN A 276 -3.91 2.93 -14.17
CA GLN A 276 -4.05 3.98 -15.17
C GLN A 276 -4.36 3.36 -16.53
N MET A 277 -5.48 3.76 -17.12
CA MET A 277 -5.77 3.51 -18.53
C MET A 277 -5.35 4.74 -19.33
N ARG A 278 -4.27 4.61 -20.09
CA ARG A 278 -3.73 5.65 -20.95
C ARG A 278 -4.22 5.43 -22.37
N ILE A 279 -4.76 6.49 -22.97
CA ILE A 279 -5.26 6.51 -24.34
C ILE A 279 -4.43 7.51 -25.13
N LYS A 280 -3.69 6.99 -26.11
CA LYS A 280 -2.92 7.83 -27.02
C LYS A 280 -3.80 8.33 -28.15
N MET A 281 -3.74 9.61 -28.45
CA MET A 281 -4.55 10.24 -29.50
C MET A 281 -3.71 10.54 -30.75
N SER A 282 -4.39 10.66 -31.89
CA SER A 282 -3.76 11.10 -33.14
C SER A 282 -3.33 12.57 -33.10
N GLY A 283 -2.09 12.84 -33.53
CA GLY A 283 -1.56 14.18 -33.76
C GLY A 283 -0.33 14.48 -32.92
N LEU A 284 0.64 15.20 -33.49
CA LEU A 284 1.97 15.42 -32.89
C LEU A 284 1.96 16.18 -31.56
N MET A 285 0.96 17.03 -31.30
CA MET A 285 0.82 17.79 -30.05
C MET A 285 -0.35 17.31 -29.20
N ALA A 286 -0.95 16.17 -29.52
CA ALA A 286 -2.04 15.62 -28.73
C ALA A 286 -1.48 15.04 -27.43
N ARG A 287 -2.04 15.47 -26.29
CA ARG A 287 -1.72 14.87 -24.98
C ARG A 287 -2.52 13.59 -24.80
N ASP A 288 -1.92 12.60 -24.15
CA ASP A 288 -2.63 11.39 -23.78
C ASP A 288 -3.75 11.68 -22.79
N ILE A 289 -4.83 10.92 -22.89
CA ILE A 289 -5.93 10.94 -21.94
C ILE A 289 -5.72 9.78 -20.98
N VAL A 290 -5.71 10.08 -19.69
CA VAL A 290 -5.42 9.10 -18.66
C VAL A 290 -6.59 9.00 -17.69
N PHE A 291 -7.23 7.84 -17.63
CA PHE A 291 -8.19 7.50 -16.58
C PHE A 291 -7.47 6.77 -15.46
N LYS A 292 -7.85 7.05 -14.21
CA LYS A 292 -7.10 6.60 -13.03
C LYS A 292 -8.09 6.05 -12.00
N GLU A 293 -7.87 4.83 -11.51
CA GLU A 293 -8.68 4.23 -10.44
C GLU A 293 -7.82 3.64 -9.33
N PRO A 294 -8.20 3.85 -8.06
CA PRO A 294 -7.51 3.25 -6.94
C PRO A 294 -7.81 1.76 -6.89
N VAL A 295 -6.78 0.97 -6.63
CA VAL A 295 -6.88 -0.48 -6.48
C VAL A 295 -6.14 -0.92 -5.23
N LEU A 296 -6.50 -2.11 -4.72
CA LEU A 296 -5.80 -2.71 -3.60
C LEU A 296 -4.86 -3.81 -4.09
N VAL A 297 -3.56 -3.66 -3.87
CA VAL A 297 -2.60 -4.74 -4.05
C VAL A 297 -2.34 -5.41 -2.69
N ALA A 298 -2.71 -6.68 -2.56
CA ALA A 298 -2.60 -7.41 -1.29
C ALA A 298 -2.52 -8.93 -1.50
N THR A 299 -2.00 -9.66 -0.49
CA THR A 299 -2.03 -11.13 -0.47
C THR A 299 -3.39 -11.64 -0.05
N LYS A 300 -3.91 -12.61 -0.80
CA LYS A 300 -5.14 -13.32 -0.48
C LYS A 300 -4.99 -14.21 0.77
N PRO A 301 -6.06 -14.39 1.55
CA PRO A 301 -6.07 -15.36 2.65
C PRO A 301 -5.82 -16.80 2.14
N SER A 302 -5.41 -17.68 3.04
CA SER A 302 -5.24 -19.10 2.73
C SER A 302 -6.57 -19.77 2.38
N ARG A 303 -6.50 -20.88 1.64
CA ARG A 303 -7.68 -21.66 1.26
C ARG A 303 -8.48 -22.13 2.49
N THR A 304 -7.79 -22.48 3.57
CA THR A 304 -8.42 -22.90 4.83
C THR A 304 -9.19 -21.76 5.49
N GLU A 305 -8.63 -20.55 5.51
CA GLU A 305 -9.31 -19.36 6.06
C GLU A 305 -10.55 -18.98 5.25
N LEU A 306 -10.46 -19.03 3.92
CA LEU A 306 -11.61 -18.77 3.03
C LEU A 306 -12.72 -19.81 3.24
N ALA A 307 -12.37 -21.09 3.22
CA ALA A 307 -13.33 -22.19 3.40
C ALA A 307 -14.00 -22.16 4.79
N ALA A 308 -13.29 -21.71 5.82
CA ALA A 308 -13.87 -21.53 7.15
C ALA A 308 -15.00 -20.49 7.11
N VAL A 309 -14.74 -19.30 6.55
CA VAL A 309 -15.74 -18.23 6.46
C VAL A 309 -16.95 -18.63 5.61
N GLU A 310 -16.71 -19.22 4.44
CA GLU A 310 -17.79 -19.70 3.56
C GLU A 310 -18.60 -20.80 4.24
N GLY A 311 -17.95 -21.73 4.95
CA GLY A 311 -18.60 -22.79 5.71
C GLY A 311 -19.38 -22.29 6.93
N TYR A 312 -19.01 -21.16 7.54
CA TYR A 312 -19.80 -20.49 8.57
C TYR A 312 -21.01 -19.78 7.95
N ALA A 313 -20.84 -19.05 6.85
CA ALA A 313 -21.94 -18.38 6.15
C ALA A 313 -23.01 -19.36 5.65
N ALA A 314 -22.58 -20.51 5.09
CA ALA A 314 -23.49 -21.57 4.66
C ALA A 314 -24.31 -22.15 5.83
N ARG A 315 -23.68 -22.28 7.02
CA ARG A 315 -24.34 -22.79 8.25
C ARG A 315 -25.23 -21.77 8.93
N SER A 316 -24.94 -20.46 8.82
CA SER A 316 -25.74 -19.40 9.45
C SER A 316 -26.93 -18.93 8.61
N SER A 317 -27.15 -19.50 7.42
CA SER A 317 -28.30 -19.20 6.54
C SER A 317 -29.68 -19.59 7.13
N SER A 318 -29.72 -20.18 8.34
CA SER A 318 -30.97 -20.51 9.05
C SER A 318 -31.32 -19.58 10.22
N LEU A 319 -30.46 -18.62 10.61
CA LEU A 319 -30.74 -17.69 11.70
C LEU A 319 -30.05 -16.34 11.45
N PHE A 320 -30.73 -15.42 10.76
CA PHE A 320 -30.35 -14.01 10.79
C PHE A 320 -31.13 -13.29 11.89
N ASN A 321 -30.42 -12.86 12.93
CA ASN A 321 -30.63 -11.55 13.54
C ASN A 321 -29.29 -11.03 14.09
N THR A 322 -28.83 -9.94 13.46
CA THR A 322 -27.85 -8.96 13.97
C THR A 322 -26.71 -9.51 14.82
N VAL A 323 -25.63 -9.94 14.16
CA VAL A 323 -24.29 -9.74 14.72
C VAL A 323 -23.79 -8.41 14.18
N THR A 324 -23.98 -7.35 14.96
CA THR A 324 -23.24 -6.09 14.77
C THR A 324 -21.78 -6.39 15.10
N VAL A 325 -21.00 -6.72 14.07
CA VAL A 325 -19.54 -6.81 14.23
C VAL A 325 -19.05 -5.39 14.54
N PRO A 326 -18.28 -5.17 15.62
CA PRO A 326 -17.83 -3.83 15.98
C PRO A 326 -17.10 -3.18 14.80
N ARG A 327 -17.52 -1.97 14.47
CA ARG A 327 -17.00 -1.08 13.40
C ARG A 327 -15.53 -0.67 13.58
N GLN A 328 -14.74 -1.40 14.36
CA GLN A 328 -13.36 -1.09 14.76
C GLN A 328 -12.28 -1.99 14.12
N LEU A 329 -12.64 -2.89 13.21
CA LEU A 329 -11.66 -3.62 12.40
C LEU A 329 -11.47 -3.03 10.98
N ASN A 330 -11.85 -1.76 10.80
CA ASN A 330 -11.90 -1.04 9.50
C ASN A 330 -10.90 0.10 9.40
N LEU A 331 -9.67 -0.08 9.88
CA LEU A 331 -8.65 0.93 9.66
C LEU A 331 -7.46 0.27 8.98
N TRP A 332 -6.84 1.02 8.06
CA TRP A 332 -5.51 0.79 7.48
C TRP A 332 -5.39 0.11 6.10
N ILE A 333 -6.48 -0.02 5.33
CA ILE A 333 -6.37 -0.33 3.90
C ILE A 333 -7.21 0.67 3.09
N ASN A 334 -6.60 1.78 2.68
CA ASN A 334 -7.09 2.81 1.73
C ASN A 334 -8.57 3.26 1.82
N GLU A 335 -9.31 2.91 2.88
CA GLU A 335 -10.67 3.40 3.13
C GLU A 335 -10.58 4.86 3.56
N GLY A 336 -10.60 5.75 2.56
CA GLY A 336 -10.64 7.20 2.75
C GLY A 336 -9.58 8.00 1.99
N LEU A 337 -8.64 7.36 1.29
CA LEU A 337 -7.71 8.10 0.42
C LEU A 337 -8.39 8.35 -0.93
N THR A 338 -8.90 9.57 -1.11
CA THR A 338 -9.42 10.03 -2.40
C THR A 338 -8.31 10.04 -3.45
N LEU A 339 -8.70 9.96 -4.73
CA LEU A 339 -7.75 10.05 -5.85
C LEU A 339 -6.87 11.31 -5.76
N GLY A 340 -7.46 12.42 -5.30
CA GLY A 340 -6.75 13.67 -5.02
C GLY A 340 -5.69 13.53 -3.92
N ALA A 341 -6.02 12.81 -2.83
CA ALA A 341 -5.08 12.54 -1.74
C ALA A 341 -3.90 11.65 -2.19
N LEU A 342 -4.11 10.69 -3.09
CA LEU A 342 -3.06 9.82 -3.60
C LEU A 342 -2.15 10.52 -4.63
N MET A 343 -2.72 11.35 -5.49
CA MET A 343 -2.05 11.76 -6.72
C MET A 343 -1.48 13.17 -6.73
N GLY A 344 -1.84 14.04 -5.79
CA GLY A 344 -1.22 15.36 -5.62
C GLY A 344 -1.15 16.20 -6.90
N GLU A 345 -2.18 16.17 -7.74
CA GLU A 345 -2.25 16.93 -8.99
C GLU A 345 -3.51 17.80 -9.00
N GLU A 346 -3.32 19.04 -9.49
CA GLU A 346 -4.36 19.94 -9.97
C GLU A 346 -5.24 19.19 -10.98
N ASP A 347 -6.53 19.12 -10.67
CA ASP A 347 -7.55 18.49 -11.51
C ASP A 347 -7.71 19.28 -12.81
N ASP A 348 -6.90 18.93 -13.80
CA ASP A 348 -6.98 19.54 -15.12
C ASP A 348 -8.07 18.89 -15.99
N GLY A 349 -8.92 18.03 -15.40
CA GLY A 349 -10.02 17.40 -16.10
C GLY A 349 -10.91 16.56 -15.20
N ASP A 350 -11.90 17.24 -14.58
CA ASP A 350 -13.28 16.80 -14.32
C ASP A 350 -13.45 15.28 -14.41
N ASN A 351 -12.94 14.55 -13.42
CA ASN A 351 -13.16 13.11 -13.28
C ASN A 351 -14.54 12.86 -12.65
N SER A 352 -15.57 13.56 -13.13
CA SER A 352 -16.93 13.44 -12.65
C SER A 352 -17.53 12.11 -13.11
N GLN A 353 -18.23 11.45 -12.18
CA GLN A 353 -19.30 10.57 -12.60
C GLN A 353 -20.39 11.43 -13.23
N PRO A 354 -20.94 11.04 -14.39
CA PRO A 354 -22.13 11.72 -14.89
C PRO A 354 -23.25 11.61 -13.86
N PRO A 355 -24.12 12.63 -13.75
CA PRO A 355 -25.22 12.65 -12.78
C PRO A 355 -26.10 11.43 -12.97
N THR A 356 -26.53 10.86 -11.86
CA THR A 356 -27.52 9.77 -11.85
C THR A 356 -28.88 10.29 -12.32
N TYR A 357 -29.73 9.39 -12.84
CA TYR A 357 -31.08 9.76 -13.31
C TYR A 357 -31.94 10.39 -12.19
N ALA A 358 -31.66 10.01 -10.93
CA ALA A 358 -32.28 10.62 -9.75
C ALA A 358 -31.80 12.06 -9.48
N GLU A 359 -30.53 12.37 -9.78
CA GLU A 359 -29.99 13.74 -9.66
C GLU A 359 -30.44 14.63 -10.82
N ALA A 360 -30.60 14.09 -12.02
CA ALA A 360 -31.14 14.80 -13.18
C ALA A 360 -32.64 15.13 -13.08
N THR A 361 -33.38 14.41 -12.22
CA THR A 361 -34.80 14.65 -11.96
C THR A 361 -35.03 15.48 -10.68
N ALA A 362 -33.98 15.78 -9.92
CA ALA A 362 -34.01 16.62 -8.73
C ALA A 362 -33.62 18.09 -9.00
N SER A 363 -33.23 18.45 -10.23
CA SER A 363 -33.13 19.84 -10.64
C SER A 363 -34.53 20.36 -10.97
N ASP A 364 -35.09 21.20 -10.11
CA ASP A 364 -36.38 21.88 -10.30
C ASP A 364 -36.40 22.89 -11.48
N GLU A 365 -35.31 22.99 -12.24
CA GLU A 365 -35.26 23.79 -13.46
C GLU A 365 -35.67 22.94 -14.67
N TYR A 366 -36.94 23.05 -15.03
CA TYR A 366 -37.40 22.62 -16.34
C TYR A 366 -36.59 23.35 -17.42
N PRO A 367 -36.15 22.67 -18.49
CA PRO A 367 -35.56 23.36 -19.62
C PRO A 367 -36.56 24.39 -20.17
N PRO A 368 -36.10 25.57 -20.62
CA PRO A 368 -36.99 26.61 -21.13
C PRO A 368 -37.84 26.07 -22.25
N SER A 369 -39.10 26.48 -22.26
CA SER A 369 -40.01 26.15 -23.35
C SER A 369 -39.45 26.66 -24.68
N TYR A 370 -39.89 26.03 -25.78
CA TYR A 370 -39.48 26.44 -27.12
C TYR A 370 -39.70 27.94 -27.40
N ASP A 371 -40.77 28.50 -26.83
CA ASP A 371 -41.09 29.93 -26.96
C ASP A 371 -40.17 30.83 -26.13
N GLU A 372 -39.68 30.36 -24.97
CA GLU A 372 -38.69 31.07 -24.13
C GLU A 372 -37.31 31.08 -24.79
N ALA A 373 -36.89 29.95 -25.37
CA ALA A 373 -35.63 29.87 -26.10
C ALA A 373 -35.59 30.81 -27.33
N ILE A 374 -36.73 30.99 -28.00
CA ILE A 374 -36.85 31.94 -29.13
C ILE A 374 -36.79 33.39 -28.63
N ARG A 375 -37.39 33.70 -27.47
CA ARG A 375 -37.32 35.04 -26.88
C ARG A 375 -35.91 35.43 -26.48
N GLU A 376 -35.19 34.55 -25.78
CA GLU A 376 -33.80 34.80 -25.37
C GLU A 376 -32.85 34.95 -26.57
N SER A 377 -33.11 34.25 -27.68
CA SER A 377 -32.32 34.41 -28.91
C SER A 377 -32.53 35.76 -29.60
N ARG A 378 -33.67 36.43 -29.37
CA ARG A 378 -34.00 37.73 -29.94
C ARG A 378 -33.53 38.90 -29.08
N GLU A 379 -33.37 38.71 -27.78
CA GLU A 379 -32.87 39.74 -26.86
C GLU A 379 -31.34 39.81 -26.84
N ASN A 380 -30.65 38.76 -27.31
CA ASN A 380 -29.19 38.68 -27.39
C ASN A 380 -28.62 38.91 -28.80
N ALA A 381 -29.43 39.40 -29.74
CA ALA A 381 -29.04 39.84 -31.07
C ALA A 381 -29.28 41.35 -31.21
#